data_AF-M4RJA8-F1
#
_entry.id   AF-M4RJA8-F1
#
_cell.length_a   1.000
_cell.length_b   1.000
_cell.length_c   1.000
_cell.angle_alpha   90.00
_cell.angle_beta   90.00
_cell.angle_gamma   90.00
#
_symmetry.space_group_name_H-M   'P 1'
#
loop_
_entity.id
_entity.type
_entity.pdbx_description
1 polymer ?
#
loop_
_entity_poly.entity_id
_entity_poly.type
_entity_poly.pdbx_seq_one_letter_code
_entity_poly.pdbx_strand_id
1 'polypeptide(L)'
;MFFAGYISVNLSAKHFDNQSSIDKIILLLEQNNIPVTAIRFEITESALMRDYDKALTYMTQIQQKGFLIALDDFGTGFSSLKYLKEFPINIIKVDKSFVDDIGKNQNNEAIILTTLSMAKQLKMS
;
A
#
# COMPACT_ATOMS: atom_id res chain seq x y z
N MET A 1 -4.17 28.66 -1.32
CA MET A 1 -3.30 27.82 -0.46
C MET A 1 -3.35 26.42 -1.04
N PHE A 2 -2.29 25.93 -1.66
CA PHE A 2 -2.24 24.55 -2.17
C PHE A 2 -1.99 23.61 -0.98
N PHE A 3 -2.92 22.71 -0.72
CA PHE A 3 -2.73 21.65 0.27
C PHE A 3 -1.72 20.64 -0.30
N ALA A 4 -0.56 20.52 0.34
CA ALA A 4 0.52 19.60 -0.07
C ALA A 4 0.41 18.21 0.58
N GLY A 5 -0.70 17.93 1.28
CA GLY A 5 -0.92 16.66 1.95
C GLY A 5 -1.65 15.65 1.07
N TYR A 6 -1.65 14.40 1.53
CA TYR A 6 -2.45 13.31 0.96
C TYR A 6 -3.31 12.69 2.06
N ILE A 7 -4.40 12.04 1.65
CA ILE A 7 -5.24 11.21 2.49
C ILE A 7 -5.05 9.76 2.05
N SER A 8 -4.73 8.91 3.02
CA SER A 8 -4.72 7.47 2.84
C SER A 8 -6.11 6.89 3.05
N VAL A 9 -6.56 6.03 2.13
CA VAL A 9 -7.85 5.35 2.19
C VAL A 9 -7.62 3.85 2.21
N ASN A 10 -8.12 3.19 3.26
CA ASN A 10 -7.97 1.76 3.43
C ASN A 10 -8.94 0.97 2.53
N LEU A 11 -8.40 0.02 1.78
CA LEU A 11 -9.15 -0.92 0.95
C LEU A 11 -9.13 -2.30 1.58
N SER A 12 -10.29 -2.74 2.06
CA SER A 12 -10.48 -4.13 2.48
C SER A 12 -10.54 -5.07 1.27
N ALA A 13 -10.22 -6.34 1.49
CA ALA A 13 -10.26 -7.36 0.45
C ALA A 13 -11.62 -7.48 -0.27
N LYS A 14 -12.73 -7.14 0.41
CA LYS A 14 -14.09 -7.14 -0.18
C LYS A 14 -14.21 -6.22 -1.40
N HIS A 15 -13.39 -5.17 -1.51
CA HIS A 15 -13.39 -4.29 -2.69
C HIS A 15 -12.88 -5.02 -3.94
N PHE A 16 -11.98 -5.99 -3.77
CA PHE A 16 -11.40 -6.76 -4.89
C PHE A 16 -12.45 -7.65 -5.57
N ASP A 17 -13.52 -8.03 -4.85
CA ASP A 17 -14.63 -8.79 -5.42
C ASP A 17 -15.51 -7.96 -6.37
N ASN A 18 -15.43 -6.63 -6.29
CA ASN A 18 -16.21 -5.71 -7.10
C ASN A 18 -15.30 -4.72 -7.83
N GLN A 19 -14.84 -5.10 -9.02
CA GLN A 19 -13.94 -4.26 -9.82
C GLN A 19 -14.53 -2.88 -10.15
N SER A 20 -15.85 -2.75 -10.33
CA SER A 20 -16.49 -1.45 -10.60
C SER A 20 -16.44 -0.48 -9.41
N SER A 21 -16.00 -0.93 -8.22
CA SER A 21 -15.88 -0.05 -7.06
C SER A 21 -14.80 1.00 -7.23
N ILE A 22 -13.67 0.69 -7.88
CA ILE A 22 -12.60 1.68 -8.06
C ILE A 22 -13.02 2.77 -9.05
N ASP A 23 -13.69 2.40 -10.13
CA ASP A 23 -14.19 3.36 -11.13
C ASP A 23 -15.15 4.37 -10.51
N LYS A 24 -15.98 3.94 -9.56
CA LYS A 24 -16.87 4.84 -8.81
C LYS A 24 -16.09 5.82 -7.93
N ILE A 25 -15.05 5.36 -7.23
CA ILE A 25 -14.20 6.23 -6.41
C ILE A 25 -13.53 7.27 -7.32
N ILE A 26 -12.96 6.84 -8.45
CA ILE A 26 -12.30 7.72 -9.40
C ILE A 26 -13.26 8.77 -9.94
N LEU A 27 -14.45 8.37 -10.37
CA LEU A 27 -15.48 9.28 -10.84
C LEU A 27 -15.84 10.33 -9.78
N LEU A 28 -15.97 9.91 -8.51
CA LEU A 28 -16.25 10.84 -7.41
C LEU A 28 -15.10 11.83 -7.19
N LEU A 29 -13.84 11.39 -7.28
CA LEU A 29 -12.67 12.27 -7.15
C LEU A 29 -12.63 13.28 -8.29
N GLU A 30 -12.87 12.85 -9.53
CA GLU A 30 -12.94 13.71 -10.71
C GLU A 30 -14.06 14.75 -10.59
N GLN A 31 -15.27 14.34 -10.20
CA GLN A 31 -16.42 15.24 -10.01
C GLN A 31 -16.17 16.34 -8.96
N ASN A 32 -15.32 16.04 -7.96
CA ASN A 32 -14.97 16.98 -6.90
C ASN A 32 -13.65 17.72 -7.16
N ASN A 33 -13.04 17.57 -8.34
CA ASN A 33 -11.73 18.14 -8.70
C ASN A 33 -10.61 17.77 -7.69
N ILE A 34 -10.67 16.57 -7.11
CA ILE A 34 -9.64 16.07 -6.21
C ILE A 34 -8.52 15.45 -7.05
N PRO A 35 -7.29 15.97 -6.99
CA PRO A 35 -6.19 15.41 -7.75
C PRO A 35 -5.83 14.01 -7.24
N VAL A 36 -5.44 13.13 -8.16
CA VAL A 36 -4.95 11.77 -7.85
C VAL A 36 -3.85 11.77 -6.79
N THR A 37 -2.98 12.79 -6.80
CA THR A 37 -1.87 12.95 -5.85
C THR A 37 -2.32 13.23 -4.41
N ALA A 38 -3.58 13.62 -4.19
CA ALA A 38 -4.13 13.84 -2.86
C ALA A 38 -4.65 12.56 -2.21
N ILE A 39 -4.71 11.43 -2.93
CA ILE A 39 -5.20 10.15 -2.42
C ILE A 39 -4.13 9.07 -2.56
N ARG A 40 -4.00 8.26 -1.51
CA ARG A 40 -3.25 6.99 -1.54
C ARG A 40 -4.17 5.88 -1.08
N PHE A 41 -4.02 4.70 -1.67
CA PHE A 41 -4.76 3.53 -1.21
C PHE A 41 -3.88 2.66 -0.33
N GLU A 42 -4.43 2.18 0.78
CA GLU A 42 -3.74 1.30 1.73
C GLU A 42 -4.39 -0.07 1.69
N ILE A 43 -3.56 -1.11 1.62
CA ILE A 43 -4.01 -2.51 1.59
C ILE A 43 -3.15 -3.29 2.57
N THR A 44 -3.76 -4.09 3.43
CA THR A 44 -3.03 -4.97 4.35
C THR A 44 -2.50 -6.21 3.63
N GLU A 45 -1.43 -6.81 4.15
CA GLU A 45 -0.90 -8.06 3.61
C GLU A 45 -1.97 -9.19 3.60
N SER A 46 -2.75 -9.29 4.68
CA SER A 46 -3.84 -10.26 4.80
C SER A 46 -4.92 -10.08 3.72
N ALA A 47 -5.17 -8.85 3.27
CA ALA A 47 -6.11 -8.60 2.19
C ALA A 47 -5.60 -9.11 0.84
N LEU A 48 -4.29 -8.98 0.57
CA LEU A 48 -3.67 -9.53 -0.65
C LEU A 48 -3.70 -11.06 -0.67
N MET A 49 -3.48 -11.69 0.49
CA MET A 49 -3.45 -13.15 0.60
C MET A 49 -4.80 -13.80 0.35
N ARG A 50 -5.90 -13.08 0.59
CA ARG A 50 -7.25 -13.65 0.50
C ARG A 50 -7.61 -14.06 -0.93
N ASP A 51 -7.28 -13.24 -1.93
CA ASP A 51 -7.60 -13.51 -3.34
C ASP A 51 -6.58 -12.81 -4.27
N TYR A 52 -5.50 -13.52 -4.58
CA TYR A 52 -4.30 -13.01 -5.25
C TYR A 52 -4.60 -12.34 -6.59
N ASP A 53 -5.29 -13.05 -7.49
CA ASP A 53 -5.51 -12.62 -8.87
C ASP A 53 -6.45 -11.41 -8.93
N LYS A 54 -7.47 -11.40 -8.08
CA LYS A 54 -8.38 -10.25 -7.97
C LYS A 54 -7.67 -9.03 -7.39
N ALA A 55 -6.88 -9.21 -6.34
CA ALA A 55 -6.10 -8.13 -5.75
C ALA A 55 -5.14 -7.53 -6.78
N LEU A 56 -4.43 -8.37 -7.54
CA LEU A 56 -3.45 -7.92 -8.54
C LEU A 56 -4.14 -7.12 -9.66
N THR A 57 -5.26 -7.65 -10.16
CA THR A 57 -6.06 -6.96 -11.19
C THR A 57 -6.57 -5.61 -10.68
N TYR A 58 -7.13 -5.58 -9.48
CA TYR A 58 -7.69 -4.38 -8.87
C TYR A 58 -6.62 -3.30 -8.61
N MET A 59 -5.49 -3.70 -8.04
CA MET A 59 -4.37 -2.78 -7.78
C MET A 59 -3.72 -2.28 -9.08
N THR A 60 -3.68 -3.11 -10.12
CA THR A 60 -3.19 -2.66 -11.44
C THR A 60 -4.08 -1.56 -12.01
N GLN A 61 -5.41 -1.67 -11.87
CA GLN A 61 -6.33 -0.61 -12.29
C GLN A 61 -6.10 0.69 -11.52
N ILE A 62 -5.89 0.61 -10.20
CA ILE A 62 -5.55 1.76 -9.35
C ILE A 62 -4.27 2.44 -9.86
N GLN A 63 -3.21 1.66 -10.10
CA GLN A 63 -1.92 2.18 -10.55
C GLN A 63 -2.01 2.82 -11.93
N GLN A 64 -2.74 2.20 -12.88
CA GLN A 64 -2.95 2.74 -14.23
C GLN A 64 -3.65 4.11 -14.22
N LYS A 65 -4.38 4.42 -13.15
CA LYS A 65 -5.06 5.71 -12.94
C LYS A 65 -4.17 6.73 -12.21
N GLY A 66 -2.93 6.35 -11.89
CA GLY A 66 -1.91 7.21 -11.31
C GLY A 66 -1.90 7.27 -9.78
N PHE A 67 -2.77 6.52 -9.10
CA PHE A 67 -2.80 6.47 -7.64
C PHE A 67 -1.63 5.67 -7.11
N LEU A 68 -1.14 6.08 -5.93
CA LEU A 68 -0.13 5.32 -5.20
C LEU A 68 -0.80 4.31 -4.27
N ILE A 69 -0.17 3.15 -4.14
CA ILE A 69 -0.61 2.07 -3.26
C ILE A 69 0.43 1.81 -2.18
N ALA A 70 -0.02 1.81 -0.94
CA ALA A 70 0.76 1.43 0.22
C ALA A 70 0.36 0.03 0.71
N LEU A 71 1.36 -0.79 1.01
CA LEU A 71 1.18 -2.03 1.75
C LEU A 71 1.27 -1.73 3.25
N ASP A 72 0.21 -2.02 3.99
CA ASP A 72 0.12 -1.83 5.44
C ASP A 72 0.51 -3.08 6.23
N ASP A 73 0.86 -2.88 7.50
CA ASP A 73 1.26 -3.91 8.47
C ASP A 73 2.45 -4.77 8.04
N PHE A 74 3.37 -4.21 7.23
CA PHE A 74 4.52 -4.96 6.72
C PHE A 74 5.41 -5.45 7.88
N GLY A 75 5.73 -6.76 7.86
CA GLY A 75 6.56 -7.42 8.87
C GLY A 75 5.79 -8.20 9.95
N THR A 76 4.46 -8.09 10.03
CA THR A 76 3.64 -8.81 11.04
C THR A 76 3.17 -10.20 10.58
N GLY A 77 3.29 -10.49 9.27
CA GLY A 77 2.93 -11.76 8.65
C GLY A 77 4.10 -12.38 7.88
N PHE A 78 3.80 -13.42 7.09
CA PHE A 78 4.75 -13.94 6.10
C PHE A 78 4.80 -13.00 4.91
N SER A 79 5.46 -11.84 5.08
CA SER A 79 5.68 -10.88 4.00
C SER A 79 6.49 -11.55 2.90
N SER A 80 5.80 -12.18 1.95
CA SER A 80 6.48 -12.86 0.87
C SER A 80 7.05 -11.77 -0.02
N LEU A 81 8.37 -11.69 -0.13
CA LEU A 81 9.07 -10.81 -1.07
C LEU A 81 8.48 -10.92 -2.49
N LYS A 82 7.83 -12.05 -2.79
CA LYS A 82 7.01 -12.27 -3.98
C LYS A 82 5.96 -11.17 -4.17
N TYR A 83 5.24 -10.73 -3.13
CA TYR A 83 4.22 -9.69 -3.26
C TYR A 83 4.82 -8.35 -3.67
N LEU A 84 5.96 -7.97 -3.09
CA LEU A 84 6.66 -6.75 -3.48
C LEU A 84 7.21 -6.81 -4.91
N LYS A 85 7.46 -8.01 -5.43
CA LYS A 85 7.93 -8.23 -6.80
C LYS A 85 6.78 -8.16 -7.83
N GLU A 86 5.60 -8.66 -7.48
CA GLU A 86 4.51 -8.90 -8.43
C GLU A 86 3.40 -7.83 -8.37
N PHE A 87 3.14 -7.24 -7.19
CA PHE A 87 2.11 -6.21 -7.05
C PHE A 87 2.64 -4.81 -7.32
N PRO A 88 1.79 -3.89 -7.82
CA PRO A 88 2.14 -2.50 -8.07
C PRO A 88 2.17 -1.66 -6.77
N ILE A 89 3.03 -2.03 -5.82
CA ILE A 89 3.18 -1.37 -4.52
C ILE A 89 4.20 -0.23 -4.65
N ASN A 90 3.84 0.96 -4.16
CA ASN A 90 4.68 2.14 -4.18
C ASN A 90 5.31 2.46 -2.83
N ILE A 91 4.63 2.08 -1.74
CA ILE A 91 4.96 2.46 -0.37
C ILE A 91 4.82 1.22 0.52
N ILE A 92 5.72 1.08 1.48
CA ILE A 92 5.61 0.08 2.55
C ILE A 92 5.44 0.83 3.86
N LYS A 93 4.40 0.49 4.63
CA LYS A 93 4.21 0.95 6.01
C LYS A 93 4.67 -0.16 6.95
N VAL A 94 5.76 0.11 7.66
CA VAL A 94 6.27 -0.79 8.70
C VAL A 94 5.32 -0.73 9.89
N ASP A 95 4.92 -1.90 10.39
CA ASP A 95 4.03 -1.96 11.54
C ASP A 95 4.63 -1.26 12.77
N LYS A 96 3.75 -0.63 13.56
CA LYS A 96 4.14 0.17 14.71
C LYS A 96 4.93 -0.63 15.76
N SER A 97 4.66 -1.92 15.92
CA SER A 97 5.38 -2.76 16.90
C SER A 97 6.89 -2.79 16.65
N PHE A 98 7.33 -2.77 15.40
CA PHE A 98 8.76 -2.68 15.06
C PHE A 98 9.34 -1.33 15.47
N VAL A 99 8.60 -0.24 15.22
CA VAL A 99 9.04 1.12 15.53
C VAL A 99 9.14 1.33 17.05
N ASP A 100 8.16 0.83 17.80
CA ASP A 100 8.12 0.94 19.27
C ASP A 100 9.28 0.17 19.95
N ASP A 101 9.89 -0.79 19.24
CA ASP A 101 10.97 -1.66 19.72
C ASP A 101 12.38 -1.21 19.30
N ILE A 102 12.51 -0.08 18.58
CA ILE A 102 13.81 0.52 18.29
C ILE A 102 14.54 0.84 19.60
N GLY A 103 15.81 0.45 19.69
CA GLY A 103 16.67 0.56 20.87
C GLY A 103 16.44 -0.54 21.91
N LYS A 104 15.44 -1.41 21.75
CA LYS A 104 15.10 -2.47 22.71
C LYS A 104 15.39 -3.87 22.17
N ASN A 105 15.23 -4.08 20.87
CA ASN A 105 15.38 -5.38 20.23
C ASN A 105 16.20 -5.27 18.93
N GLN A 106 17.46 -5.73 18.98
CA GLN A 106 18.37 -5.73 17.85
C GLN A 106 17.86 -6.52 16.63
N ASN A 107 17.05 -7.55 16.84
CA ASN A 107 16.47 -8.31 15.72
C ASN A 107 15.41 -7.47 14.99
N ASN A 108 14.58 -6.73 15.71
CA ASN A 108 13.58 -5.84 15.11
C ASN A 108 14.25 -4.69 14.35
N GLU A 109 15.34 -4.15 14.88
CA GLU A 109 16.16 -3.15 14.17
C GLU A 109 16.76 -3.70 12.87
N ALA A 110 17.30 -4.92 12.90
CA ALA A 110 17.84 -5.57 11.71
C ALA A 110 16.76 -5.76 10.63
N ILE A 111 15.53 -6.09 11.04
CA ILE A 111 14.38 -6.18 10.12
C ILE A 111 14.07 -4.80 9.50
N ILE A 112 13.94 -3.75 10.32
CA ILE A 112 13.69 -2.38 9.83
C ILE A 112 14.77 -1.94 8.83
N LEU A 113 16.06 -2.13 9.16
CA LEU A 113 17.16 -1.75 8.28
C LEU A 113 17.13 -2.51 6.95
N THR A 114 16.77 -3.79 7.00
CA THR A 114 16.60 -4.61 5.79
C THR A 114 15.44 -4.12 4.94
N THR A 115 14.30 -3.79 5.57
CA THR A 115 13.13 -3.23 4.89
C THR A 115 13.45 -1.89 4.23
N LEU A 116 14.18 -1.00 4.91
CA LEU A 116 14.62 0.29 4.36
C LEU A 116 15.53 0.10 3.14
N SER A 117 16.50 -0.82 3.22
CA SER A 117 17.40 -1.14 2.10
C SER A 117 16.61 -1.65 0.90
N MET A 118 15.66 -2.56 1.13
CA MET A 118 14.80 -3.11 0.10
C MET A 118 13.93 -2.05 -0.55
N ALA A 119 13.23 -1.23 0.23
CA ALA A 119 12.36 -0.15 -0.28
C ALA A 119 13.15 0.81 -1.18
N LYS A 120 14.37 1.17 -0.77
CA LYS A 120 15.29 1.99 -1.58
C LYS A 120 15.66 1.33 -2.91
N GLN A 121 15.97 0.03 -2.91
CA GLN A 121 16.32 -0.71 -4.13
C GLN A 121 15.13 -0.85 -5.09
N LEU A 122 13.93 -1.00 -4.55
CA LEU A 122 12.68 -1.08 -5.31
C LEU A 122 12.14 0.30 -5.75
N LYS A 123 12.86 1.39 -5.44
CA LYS A 123 12.47 2.78 -5.77
C LYS A 123 11.09 3.16 -5.21
N MET A 124 10.80 2.67 -4.01
CA MET A 124 9.61 3.05 -3.26
C MET A 124 9.76 4.47 -2.70
N SER A 125 8.62 5.14 -2.52
CA SER A 125 8.56 6.53 -1.99
C SER A 125 8.58 6.57 -0.46
#